data_AF-A0A350D0F4-F1
#
_entry.id   AF-A0A350D0F4-F1
#
_cell.length_a   1.000
_cell.length_b   1.000
_cell.length_c   1.000
_cell.angle_alpha   90.00
_cell.angle_beta   90.00
_cell.angle_gamma   90.00
#
_symmetry.space_group_name_H-M   'P 1'
#
loop_
_entity.id
_entity.type
_entity.pdbx_description
1 polymer ?
#
loop_
_entity_poly.entity_id
_entity_poly.type
_entity_poly.pdbx_seq_one_letter_code
_entity_poly.pdbx_strand_id
1 'polypeptide(L)'
;MRIRELEERQKEFLKNVFELESLPEDMELEEFLASKGCRLYECLSCGKLIFHDNYEFWNLTDCCDDNSKITQEGLLCEVCYSKTPENLKHWIFFKPTYYKEVEFIDLKRKGET
;
A
#
# COMPACT_ATOMS: atom_id res chain seq x y z
N MET A 1 -7.01 -17.83 5.39
CA MET A 1 -8.18 -17.03 5.88
C MET A 1 -9.24 -17.07 4.80
N ARG A 2 -10.52 -17.16 5.16
CA ARG A 2 -11.60 -17.23 4.16
C ARG A 2 -12.03 -15.86 3.70
N ILE A 3 -12.49 -15.77 2.45
CA ILE A 3 -12.98 -14.52 1.87
C ILE A 3 -14.15 -13.94 2.67
N ARG A 4 -15.05 -14.77 3.21
CA ARG A 4 -16.15 -14.32 4.06
C ARG A 4 -15.72 -13.60 5.34
N GLU A 5 -14.48 -13.83 5.80
CA GLU A 5 -13.92 -13.24 7.03
C GLU A 5 -13.32 -11.85 6.78
N LEU A 6 -13.18 -11.43 5.52
CA LEU A 6 -12.71 -10.10 5.15
C LEU A 6 -13.75 -9.03 5.50
N GLU A 7 -13.26 -7.83 5.79
CA GLU A 7 -14.13 -6.66 5.89
C GLU A 7 -14.75 -6.34 4.52
N GLU A 8 -15.94 -5.75 4.50
CA GLU A 8 -16.63 -5.42 3.25
C GLU A 8 -15.80 -4.51 2.34
N ARG A 9 -15.06 -3.56 2.92
CA ARG A 9 -14.15 -2.69 2.16
C ARG A 9 -13.06 -3.48 1.42
N GLN A 10 -12.54 -4.54 2.04
CA GLN A 10 -11.54 -5.42 1.44
C GLN A 10 -12.13 -6.29 0.34
N LYS A 11 -13.37 -6.76 0.53
CA LYS A 11 -14.12 -7.49 -0.50
C LYS A 11 -14.39 -6.60 -1.72
N GLU A 12 -14.85 -5.37 -1.51
CA GLU A 12 -15.04 -4.40 -2.60
C GLU A 12 -13.74 -4.08 -3.31
N PHE A 13 -12.65 -3.92 -2.58
CA PHE A 13 -11.32 -3.71 -3.17
C PHE A 13 -10.91 -4.87 -4.08
N LEU A 14 -11.03 -6.12 -3.62
CA LEU A 14 -10.75 -7.30 -4.45
C LEU A 14 -11.65 -7.38 -5.68
N LYS A 15 -12.94 -7.07 -5.53
CA LYS A 15 -13.87 -7.02 -6.67
C LYS A 15 -13.43 -5.98 -7.71
N ASN A 16 -12.99 -4.81 -7.27
CA ASN A 16 -12.52 -3.76 -8.17
C ASN A 16 -11.21 -4.15 -8.86
N VAL A 17 -10.24 -4.69 -8.13
CA VAL A 17 -8.94 -5.12 -8.70
C VAL A 17 -9.11 -6.20 -9.77
N PHE A 18 -10.02 -7.17 -9.54
CA PHE A 18 -10.22 -8.29 -10.47
C PHE A 18 -11.45 -8.14 -11.39
N GLU A 19 -12.10 -6.97 -11.38
CA GLU A 19 -13.32 -6.66 -12.15
C GLU A 19 -14.45 -7.71 -11.98
N LEU A 20 -14.78 -8.04 -10.73
CA LEU A 20 -15.77 -9.07 -10.37
C LEU A 20 -17.04 -8.48 -9.78
N GLU A 21 -18.20 -9.03 -10.13
CA GLU A 21 -19.48 -8.69 -9.48
C GLU A 21 -19.61 -9.33 -8.08
N SER A 22 -19.07 -10.53 -7.92
CA SER A 22 -19.16 -11.32 -6.67
C SER A 22 -17.86 -12.07 -6.37
N LEU A 23 -17.65 -12.38 -5.09
CA LEU A 23 -16.50 -13.16 -4.61
C LEU A 23 -16.95 -14.54 -4.12
N PRO A 24 -16.11 -15.58 -4.28
CA PRO A 24 -16.39 -16.90 -3.73
C PRO A 24 -16.14 -16.93 -2.22
N GLU A 25 -17.13 -16.52 -1.43
CA GLU A 25 -17.00 -16.28 0.02
C GLU A 25 -16.48 -17.47 0.85
N ASP A 26 -16.76 -18.70 0.42
CA ASP A 26 -16.32 -19.92 1.12
C ASP A 26 -14.91 -20.39 0.77
N MET A 27 -14.26 -19.77 -0.22
CA MET A 27 -12.89 -20.08 -0.64
C MET A 27 -11.85 -19.42 0.27
N GLU A 28 -10.71 -20.06 0.46
CA GLU A 28 -9.55 -19.44 1.12
C GLU A 28 -8.98 -18.32 0.24
N LEU A 29 -8.64 -17.19 0.86
CA LEU A 29 -8.10 -16.01 0.17
C LEU A 29 -6.84 -16.35 -0.64
N GLU A 30 -5.94 -17.17 -0.08
CA GLU A 30 -4.71 -17.59 -0.78
C GLU A 30 -5.01 -18.41 -2.03
N GLU A 31 -6.01 -19.30 -1.98
CA GLU A 31 -6.44 -20.11 -3.13
C GLU A 31 -7.07 -19.23 -4.21
N PHE A 32 -7.92 -18.28 -3.82
CA PHE A 32 -8.53 -17.33 -4.74
C PHE A 32 -7.47 -16.47 -5.44
N LEU A 33 -6.54 -15.87 -4.68
CA LEU A 33 -5.47 -15.05 -5.24
C LEU A 33 -4.57 -15.88 -6.15
N ALA A 34 -4.19 -17.10 -5.76
CA ALA A 34 -3.41 -18.00 -6.61
C ALA A 34 -4.14 -18.33 -7.92
N SER A 35 -5.46 -18.51 -7.90
CA SER A 35 -6.27 -18.73 -9.11
C SER A 35 -6.26 -17.54 -10.08
N LYS A 36 -5.97 -16.34 -9.56
CA LYS A 36 -5.78 -15.10 -10.32
C LYS A 36 -4.33 -14.81 -10.68
N GLY A 37 -3.40 -15.74 -10.40
CA GLY A 37 -1.97 -15.53 -10.63
C GLY A 37 -1.30 -14.61 -9.62
N CYS A 38 -2.00 -14.28 -8.53
CA CYS A 38 -1.47 -13.45 -7.46
C CYS A 38 -0.89 -14.30 -6.33
N ARG A 39 0.06 -13.73 -5.59
CA ARG A 39 0.57 -14.33 -4.35
C ARG A 39 0.36 -13.39 -3.18
N LEU A 40 -0.18 -13.94 -2.09
CA LEU A 40 -0.39 -13.22 -0.83
C LEU A 40 0.89 -13.26 0.03
N TYR A 41 1.16 -12.14 0.68
CA TYR A 41 2.24 -11.93 1.64
C TYR A 41 1.71 -11.18 2.85
N GLU A 42 2.40 -11.39 3.95
CA GLU A 42 2.28 -10.57 5.15
C GLU A 42 3.55 -9.72 5.27
N CYS A 43 3.38 -8.41 5.48
CA CYS A 43 4.51 -7.50 5.68
C CYS A 43 5.28 -7.89 6.93
N LEU A 44 6.58 -8.17 6.76
CA LEU A 44 7.47 -8.62 7.84
C LEU A 44 7.49 -7.70 9.07
N SER A 45 7.20 -6.42 8.90
CA SER A 45 7.31 -5.42 9.97
C SER A 45 5.97 -5.04 10.61
N CYS A 46 4.84 -5.15 9.91
CA CYS A 46 3.57 -4.61 10.40
C CYS A 46 2.36 -5.52 10.19
N GLY A 47 2.54 -6.71 9.61
CA GLY A 47 1.45 -7.68 9.45
C GLY A 47 0.44 -7.34 8.35
N LYS A 48 0.65 -6.26 7.58
CA LYS A 48 -0.26 -5.88 6.49
C LYS A 48 -0.27 -6.95 5.40
N LEU A 49 -1.46 -7.27 4.92
CA LEU A 49 -1.69 -8.23 3.85
C LEU A 49 -1.50 -7.55 2.51
N ILE A 50 -0.57 -8.06 1.72
CA ILE A 50 -0.22 -7.53 0.41
C ILE A 50 -0.21 -8.67 -0.58
N PHE A 51 -0.79 -8.45 -1.75
CA PHE A 51 -0.75 -9.39 -2.84
C PHE A 51 -0.17 -8.74 -4.10
N HIS A 52 0.43 -9.55 -4.96
CA HIS A 52 1.00 -9.09 -6.23
C HIS A 52 0.86 -10.15 -7.32
N ASP A 53 0.77 -9.70 -8.57
CA ASP A 53 0.63 -10.53 -9.78
C ASP A 53 1.96 -10.66 -10.59
N ASN A 54 3.06 -10.19 -9.99
CA ASN A 54 4.41 -10.01 -10.58
C ASN A 54 4.60 -8.72 -11.39
N TYR A 55 3.57 -7.88 -11.49
CA TYR A 55 3.63 -6.58 -12.12
C TYR A 55 3.34 -5.46 -11.10
N GLU A 56 2.22 -5.57 -10.38
CA GLU A 56 1.75 -4.58 -9.40
C GLU A 56 1.58 -5.19 -8.01
N PHE A 57 1.66 -4.36 -6.98
CA PHE A 57 1.38 -4.73 -5.59
C PHE A 57 0.13 -3.99 -5.10
N TRP A 58 -0.68 -4.70 -4.34
CA TRP A 58 -1.88 -4.16 -3.71
C TRP A 58 -1.90 -4.50 -2.23
N ASN A 59 -2.27 -3.52 -1.42
CA ASN A 59 -2.40 -3.67 0.02
C ASN A 59 -3.85 -3.93 0.38
N LEU A 60 -4.16 -5.18 0.73
CA LEU A 60 -5.49 -5.60 1.11
C LEU A 60 -5.91 -5.02 2.47
N THR A 61 -4.97 -4.77 3.38
CA THR A 61 -5.29 -4.18 4.69
C THR A 61 -5.75 -2.73 4.55
N ASP A 62 -5.08 -1.93 3.73
CA ASP A 62 -5.41 -0.51 3.55
C ASP A 62 -6.34 -0.23 2.36
N CYS A 63 -6.56 -1.24 1.49
CA CYS A 63 -7.35 -1.16 0.25
C CYS A 63 -6.83 -0.09 -0.72
N CYS A 64 -5.55 -0.18 -1.08
CA CYS A 64 -4.90 0.73 -2.03
C CYS A 64 -3.80 0.01 -2.83
N ASP A 65 -3.35 0.65 -3.91
CA ASP A 65 -2.08 0.29 -4.55
C ASP A 65 -0.93 0.50 -3.56
N ASP A 66 0.12 -0.31 -3.68
CA ASP A 66 1.26 -0.27 -2.76
C ASP A 66 2.55 -0.38 -3.57
N ASN A 67 3.61 0.32 -3.17
CA ASN A 67 4.95 0.15 -3.75
C ASN A 67 5.81 -0.76 -2.87
N SER A 68 5.26 -1.93 -2.54
CA SER A 68 5.91 -2.93 -1.72
C SER A 68 7.20 -3.45 -2.34
N LYS A 69 8.09 -3.98 -1.49
CA LYS A 69 9.36 -4.56 -1.91
C LYS A 69 9.52 -5.98 -1.41
N ILE A 70 9.82 -6.89 -2.34
CA ILE A 70 10.30 -8.24 -2.02
C ILE A 70 11.80 -8.17 -1.69
N THR A 71 12.14 -8.63 -0.50
CA THR A 71 13.51 -8.79 0.01
C THR A 71 13.87 -10.27 0.10
N GLN A 72 15.11 -10.58 0.48
CA GLN A 72 15.52 -11.97 0.69
C GLN A 72 14.78 -12.66 1.85
N GLU A 73 14.31 -11.90 2.84
CA GLU A 73 13.63 -12.42 4.04
C GLU A 73 12.11 -12.50 3.87
N GLY A 74 11.55 -11.84 2.85
CA GLY A 74 10.10 -11.71 2.65
C GLY A 74 9.73 -10.31 2.14
N LEU A 75 8.49 -9.91 2.35
CA LEU A 75 7.94 -8.67 1.78
C LEU A 75 7.82 -7.55 2.83
N LEU A 76 8.17 -6.33 2.42
CA LEU A 76 7.93 -5.11 3.19
C LEU A 76 6.96 -4.21 2.43
N CYS A 77 5.91 -3.73 3.10
CA CYS A 77 5.01 -2.72 2.54
C CYS A 77 5.77 -1.42 2.24
N GLU A 78 5.23 -0.57 1.37
CA GLU A 78 5.83 0.72 0.99
C GLU A 78 6.30 1.53 2.21
N VAL A 79 5.45 1.63 3.24
CA VAL A 79 5.74 2.40 4.45
C VAL A 79 6.88 1.78 5.26
N CYS A 80 6.94 0.46 5.37
CA CYS A 80 8.01 -0.21 6.11
C CYS A 80 9.31 -0.21 5.31
N TYR A 81 9.24 -0.40 4.00
CA TYR A 81 10.39 -0.37 3.10
C TYR A 81 11.03 1.02 3.09
N SER A 82 10.25 2.11 3.05
CA SER A 82 10.78 3.48 3.08
C SER A 82 11.59 3.81 4.36
N LYS A 83 11.34 3.09 5.46
CA LYS A 83 12.07 3.24 6.74
C LYS A 83 13.33 2.38 6.84
N THR A 84 13.63 1.55 5.84
CA THR A 84 14.84 0.72 5.87
C THR A 84 16.10 1.58 5.76
N PRO A 85 17.23 1.14 6.34
CA PRO A 85 18.51 1.83 6.16
C PRO A 85 18.91 2.02 4.69
N GLU A 86 18.53 1.10 3.80
CA GLU A 86 18.76 1.20 2.37
C GLU A 86 18.09 2.45 1.77
N ASN A 87 16.80 2.66 2.04
CA ASN A 87 16.09 3.85 1.58
C ASN A 87 16.44 5.13 2.35
N LEU A 88 16.73 5.01 3.65
CA LEU A 88 17.13 6.16 4.47
C LEU A 88 18.52 6.71 4.13
N LYS A 89 19.43 5.88 3.61
CA LYS A 89 20.74 6.36 3.11
C LYS A 89 20.56 7.45 2.06
N HIS A 90 19.61 7.28 1.13
CA HIS A 90 19.33 8.31 0.14
C HIS A 90 18.90 9.64 0.78
N TRP A 91 18.12 9.61 1.85
CA TRP A 91 17.69 10.81 2.58
C TRP A 91 18.82 11.51 3.35
N ILE A 92 19.72 10.76 3.99
CA ILE A 92 20.82 11.34 4.79
C ILE A 92 21.86 12.01 3.87
N PHE A 93 22.09 11.46 2.67
CA PHE A 93 23.04 12.04 1.71
C PHE A 93 22.43 13.13 0.81
N PHE A 94 21.09 13.18 0.65
CA PHE A 94 20.40 14.30 0.01
C PHE A 94 20.06 15.38 1.03
N LYS A 95 21.06 16.17 1.44
CA LYS A 95 20.77 17.46 2.08
C LYS A 95 20.34 18.42 0.96
N PRO A 96 19.09 18.93 0.95
CA PRO A 96 18.69 19.89 -0.07
C PRO A 96 19.64 21.09 -0.01
N THR A 97 20.30 21.41 -1.13
CA THR A 97 21.18 22.59 -1.23
C THR A 97 20.37 23.89 -1.27
N TYR A 98 19.05 23.78 -1.39
CA TYR A 98 18.13 24.90 -1.45
C TYR A 98 16.87 24.59 -0.65
N TYR A 99 16.52 25.51 0.25
CA TYR A 99 15.25 25.54 0.96
C TYR A 99 14.60 26.89 0.64
N LYS A 100 13.33 26.86 0.22
CA LYS A 100 12.54 28.08 0.03
C LYS A 100 11.62 28.22 1.23
N GLU A 101 11.82 29.29 1.99
CA GLU A 101 10.85 29.67 3.01
C GLU A 101 9.53 30.04 2.33
N VAL A 102 8.45 29.41 2.78
CA VAL A 102 7.10 29.71 2.32
C VAL A 102 6.46 30.60 3.38
N GLU A 103 6.23 31.86 3.03
CA GLU A 103 5.37 32.74 3.82
C GLU A 103 3.91 32.40 3.52
N PHE A 104 3.18 31.91 4.53
CA PHE A 104 1.74 31.76 4.42
C PHE A 104 1.11 33.15 4.51
N ILE A 105 0.74 33.73 3.37
CA ILE A 105 0.02 35.00 3.33
C ILE A 105 -1.41 34.73 3.80
N ASP A 106 -1.74 35.23 4.99
CA ASP A 106 -3.08 35.14 5.57
C ASP A 106 -4.03 36.08 4.80
N LEU A 107 -4.85 35.53 3.91
CA LEU A 107 -5.70 36.28 2.96
C LEU A 107 -6.88 37.03 3.62
N LYS A 108 -7.01 37.01 4.95
CA LYS A 108 -8.13 37.66 5.67
C LYS A 108 -8.04 39.19 5.83
N ARG A 109 -7.02 39.85 5.26
CA ARG A 109 -6.81 41.31 5.41
C ARG A 109 -6.80 42.10 4.09
N LYS A 110 -7.61 41.72 3.11
CA LYS A 110 -7.86 42.55 1.90
C LYS A 110 -9.34 42.87 1.71
N GLY A 111 -9.94 43.50 2.72
CA GLY A 111 -11.33 43.93 2.68
C GLY A 111 -11.63 45.10 3.60
N GLU A 112 -10.66 45.99 3.86
CA GLU A 112 -10.92 47.25 4.57
C GLU A 112 -9.99 48.34 4.00
N THR A 113 -10.45 48.99 2.93
CA THR A 113 -10.21 50.42 2.63
C THR A 113 -11.20 50.84 1.56
#